data_AF-A0A7J6D4Y8-F1
#
_entry.id   AF-A0A7J6D4Y8-F1
#
_cell.length_a   1.000
_cell.length_b   1.000
_cell.length_c   1.000
_cell.angle_alpha   90.00
_cell.angle_beta   90.00
_cell.angle_gamma   90.00
#
_symmetry.space_group_name_H-M   'P 1'
#
loop_
_entity.id
_entity.type
_entity.pdbx_description
1 polymer ?
#
loop_
_entity_poly.entity_id
_entity_poly.type
_entity_poly.pdbx_seq_one_letter_code
_entity_poly.pdbx_strand_id
1 'polypeptide(L)'
;MADLERPQFGAQTVIVGGPGGDDFSFKSASYVTFKKLNITYSERTLNSIQVIFNCGQMIKVGNSAGSHSQEIVFDEYDKIISAKLWPNRAGNRCGGFEFVVVKSNGIKTTLSVKCKQLGEPVSFTVKSGKIHGITGRSGDEIDALGFYFI
;
A
#
# COMPACT_ATOMS: atom_id res chain seq x y z
N MET A 1 -4.34 -6.03 -44.08
CA MET A 1 -3.29 -5.99 -43.03
C MET A 1 -3.96 -5.43 -41.79
N ALA A 2 -4.15 -6.24 -40.77
CA ALA A 2 -4.73 -5.80 -39.50
C ALA A 2 -3.58 -5.68 -38.50
N ASP A 3 -3.30 -4.46 -38.05
CA ASP A 3 -2.46 -4.22 -36.89
C ASP A 3 -3.21 -4.76 -35.67
N LEU A 4 -2.79 -5.94 -35.22
CA LEU A 4 -3.10 -6.43 -33.89
C LEU A 4 -2.39 -5.50 -32.91
N GLU A 5 -3.13 -4.55 -32.34
CA GLU A 5 -2.71 -3.79 -31.18
C GLU A 5 -2.19 -4.77 -30.12
N ARG A 6 -0.88 -4.73 -29.90
CA ARG A 6 -0.25 -5.47 -28.81
C ARG A 6 -0.84 -4.94 -27.50
N PRO A 7 -1.33 -5.80 -26.59
CA PRO A 7 -1.69 -5.35 -25.26
C PRO A 7 -0.45 -4.71 -24.64
N GLN A 8 -0.51 -3.41 -24.34
CA GLN A 8 0.46 -2.79 -23.43
C GLN A 8 0.26 -3.46 -22.07
N PHE A 9 1.13 -4.44 -21.77
CA PHE A 9 1.30 -4.94 -20.40
C PHE A 9 1.84 -3.79 -19.55
N GLY A 10 0.93 -2.93 -19.05
CA GLY A 10 1.22 -2.11 -17.91
C GLY A 10 1.63 -3.04 -16.77
N ALA A 11 2.78 -2.80 -16.14
CA ALA A 11 3.28 -3.63 -15.06
C ALA A 11 2.16 -3.89 -14.04
N GLN A 12 1.80 -5.17 -13.87
CA GLN A 12 0.72 -5.58 -12.98
C GLN A 12 1.06 -5.16 -11.55
N THR A 13 0.11 -4.47 -10.89
CA THR A 13 0.29 -4.08 -9.49
C THR A 13 0.37 -5.33 -8.61
N VAL A 14 1.39 -5.40 -7.77
CA VAL A 14 1.55 -6.49 -6.79
C VAL A 14 0.55 -6.29 -5.66
N ILE A 15 -0.31 -7.29 -5.45
CA ILE A 15 -1.30 -7.34 -4.37
C ILE A 15 -0.96 -8.53 -3.48
N VAL A 16 -0.92 -8.32 -2.16
CA VAL A 16 -0.48 -9.33 -1.19
C VAL A 16 -1.49 -9.46 -0.06
N GLY A 17 -1.88 -10.70 0.24
CA GLY A 17 -2.84 -11.04 1.28
C GLY A 17 -3.65 -12.29 0.90
N GLY A 18 -4.89 -12.35 1.37
CA GLY A 18 -5.83 -13.44 1.11
C GLY A 18 -6.96 -13.09 0.14
N PRO A 19 -7.80 -14.09 -0.20
CA PRO A 19 -8.86 -13.95 -1.20
C PRO A 19 -10.20 -13.43 -0.65
N GLY A 20 -10.30 -13.16 0.66
CA GLY A 20 -11.53 -12.68 1.28
C GLY A 20 -11.88 -11.24 0.89
N GLY A 21 -13.00 -10.73 1.41
CA GLY A 21 -13.45 -9.35 1.19
C GLY A 21 -13.84 -9.04 -0.26
N ASP A 22 -14.20 -7.78 -0.49
CA ASP A 22 -14.54 -7.23 -1.81
C ASP A 22 -13.35 -6.48 -2.42
N ASP A 23 -13.26 -6.49 -3.75
CA ASP A 23 -12.22 -5.76 -4.47
C ASP A 23 -12.37 -4.24 -4.29
N PHE A 24 -11.25 -3.56 -4.08
CA PHE A 24 -11.17 -2.11 -4.14
C PHE A 24 -10.00 -1.65 -5.02
N SER A 25 -10.18 -0.51 -5.67
CA SER A 25 -9.14 0.13 -6.46
C SER A 25 -9.34 1.64 -6.45
N PHE A 26 -8.41 2.34 -5.84
CA PHE A 26 -8.43 3.79 -5.73
C PHE A 26 -7.13 4.36 -6.24
N LYS A 27 -7.23 5.20 -7.26
CA LYS A 27 -6.09 5.80 -7.94
C LYS A 27 -6.39 7.26 -8.22
N SER A 28 -5.51 8.14 -7.78
CA SER A 28 -5.57 9.56 -8.07
C SER A 28 -4.90 9.86 -9.42
N ALA A 29 -5.01 11.12 -9.87
CA ALA A 29 -4.18 11.62 -10.95
C ALA A 29 -2.68 11.47 -10.63
N SER A 30 -1.83 11.35 -11.65
CA SER A 30 -0.39 11.07 -11.48
C SER A 30 0.41 12.17 -10.77
N TYR A 31 -0.14 13.37 -10.60
CA TYR A 31 0.48 14.46 -9.83
C TYR A 31 -0.06 14.58 -8.40
N VAL A 32 -1.03 13.74 -8.02
CA VAL A 32 -1.62 13.70 -6.69
C VAL A 32 -1.07 12.48 -5.96
N THR A 33 -0.24 12.69 -4.94
CA THR A 33 0.43 11.61 -4.21
C THR A 33 -0.05 11.53 -2.76
N PHE A 34 0.39 10.51 -2.05
CA PHE A 34 0.09 10.39 -0.62
C PHE A 34 0.78 11.50 0.16
N LYS A 35 0.03 12.11 1.07
CA LYS A 35 0.55 13.02 2.12
C LYS A 35 0.68 12.28 3.44
N LYS A 36 -0.30 11.43 3.75
CA LYS A 36 -0.38 10.72 5.02
C LYS A 36 -1.09 9.38 4.87
N LEU A 37 -0.65 8.42 5.67
CA LEU A 37 -1.37 7.18 5.95
C LEU A 37 -1.69 7.10 7.43
N ASN A 38 -2.92 6.74 7.76
CA ASN A 38 -3.31 6.28 9.09
C ASN A 38 -3.67 4.80 8.98
N ILE A 39 -2.97 3.96 9.73
CA ILE A 39 -3.13 2.51 9.67
C ILE A 39 -3.54 2.01 11.04
N THR A 40 -4.56 1.15 11.10
CA THR A 40 -4.84 0.36 12.29
C THR A 40 -4.51 -1.10 12.04
N TYR A 41 -4.01 -1.77 13.06
CA TYR A 41 -3.60 -3.17 12.96
C TYR A 41 -3.72 -3.89 14.30
N SER A 42 -3.75 -5.21 14.23
CA SER A 42 -3.81 -6.12 15.37
C SER A 42 -2.60 -7.05 15.31
N GLU A 43 -2.55 -8.03 16.20
CA GLU A 43 -1.43 -8.99 16.22
C GLU A 43 -1.30 -9.81 14.93
N ARG A 44 -2.39 -9.96 14.18
CA ARG A 44 -2.48 -10.87 13.03
C ARG A 44 -2.74 -10.20 11.69
N THR A 45 -3.11 -8.93 11.64
CA THR A 45 -3.52 -8.31 10.37
C THR A 45 -3.51 -6.79 10.43
N LEU A 46 -3.41 -6.16 9.26
CA LEU A 46 -3.85 -4.79 9.06
C LEU A 46 -5.38 -4.73 9.05
N ASN A 47 -5.94 -3.89 9.92
CA ASN A 47 -7.38 -3.76 10.11
C ASN A 47 -7.98 -2.66 9.22
N SER A 48 -7.31 -1.52 9.12
CA SER A 48 -7.73 -0.45 8.20
C SER A 48 -6.56 0.35 7.68
N ILE A 49 -6.76 0.95 6.51
CA ILE A 49 -5.86 1.95 5.93
C ILE A 49 -6.67 3.17 5.50
N GLN A 50 -6.29 4.33 6.01
CA GLN A 50 -6.79 5.61 5.55
C GLN A 50 -5.66 6.35 4.85
N VAL A 51 -5.91 6.75 3.60
CA VAL A 51 -5.01 7.51 2.77
C VAL A 51 -5.51 8.94 2.71
N ILE A 52 -4.64 9.90 2.99
CA ILE A 52 -4.88 11.32 2.73
C ILE A 52 -3.90 11.76 1.64
N PHE A 53 -4.44 12.27 0.55
CA PHE A 53 -3.67 12.76 -0.59
C PHE A 53 -3.23 14.22 -0.36
N ASN A 54 -2.20 14.66 -1.09
CA ASN A 54 -1.73 16.06 -1.04
C ASN A 54 -2.80 17.08 -1.47
N CYS A 55 -3.78 16.67 -2.28
CA CYS A 55 -4.95 17.48 -2.65
C CYS A 55 -6.05 17.55 -1.58
N GLY A 56 -5.88 16.88 -0.42
CA GLY A 56 -6.85 16.87 0.68
C GLY A 56 -7.94 15.79 0.57
N GLN A 57 -8.04 15.09 -0.56
CA GLN A 57 -8.92 13.92 -0.67
C GLN A 57 -8.50 12.83 0.32
N MET A 58 -9.49 12.09 0.81
CA MET A 58 -9.31 11.04 1.80
C MET A 58 -10.09 9.79 1.39
N ILE A 59 -9.45 8.64 1.55
CA ILE A 59 -10.03 7.33 1.32
C ILE A 59 -9.74 6.47 2.54
N LYS A 60 -10.71 5.68 2.98
CA LYS A 60 -10.52 4.70 4.06
C LYS A 60 -11.07 3.35 3.61
N VAL A 61 -10.30 2.30 3.87
CA VAL A 61 -10.68 0.90 3.63
C VAL A 61 -10.44 0.12 4.91
N GLY A 62 -11.29 -0.87 5.18
CA GLY A 62 -11.33 -1.62 6.43
C GLY A 62 -12.10 -0.88 7.54
N ASN A 63 -12.89 -1.63 8.31
CA ASN A 63 -13.83 -1.09 9.29
C ASN A 63 -13.48 -1.46 10.73
N SER A 64 -12.62 -2.45 10.94
CA SER A 64 -12.19 -2.87 12.27
C SER A 64 -11.26 -1.84 12.91
N ALA A 65 -11.47 -1.57 14.20
CA ALA A 65 -10.66 -0.60 14.94
C ALA A 65 -9.18 -1.01 15.05
N GLY A 66 -8.87 -2.30 15.07
CA GLY A 66 -7.54 -2.81 15.42
C GLY A 66 -7.20 -2.55 16.89
N SER A 67 -6.05 -3.04 17.34
CA SER A 67 -5.55 -2.81 18.72
C SER A 67 -4.40 -1.82 18.78
N HIS A 68 -3.83 -1.45 17.63
CA HIS A 68 -2.76 -0.48 17.48
C HIS A 68 -3.07 0.45 16.32
N SER A 69 -2.49 1.65 16.35
CA SER A 69 -2.54 2.60 15.24
C SER A 69 -1.16 3.19 14.98
N GLN A 70 -0.92 3.58 13.74
CA GLN A 70 0.31 4.26 13.35
C GLN A 70 0.00 5.26 12.23
N GLU A 71 0.57 6.45 12.37
CA GLU A 71 0.57 7.48 11.32
C GLU A 71 1.92 7.44 10.58
N ILE A 72 1.86 7.55 9.26
CA ILE A 72 3.04 7.77 8.41
C ILE A 72 2.80 9.03 7.59
N VAL A 73 3.73 9.97 7.66
CA VAL A 73 3.69 11.22 6.90
C VAL A 73 4.77 11.20 5.83
N PHE A 74 4.40 11.63 4.63
CA PHE A 74 5.29 11.82 3.50
C PHE A 74 5.49 13.31 3.24
N ASP A 75 6.74 13.71 3.07
CA ASP A 75 7.07 15.03 2.54
C ASP A 75 6.95 15.03 1.01
N GLU A 76 6.75 16.23 0.43
CA GLU A 76 6.63 16.39 -1.03
C GLU A 76 7.82 15.82 -1.80
N TYR A 77 9.02 15.86 -1.20
CA TYR A 77 10.26 15.39 -1.81
C TYR A 77 10.63 13.95 -1.44
N ASP A 78 9.86 13.28 -0.59
CA ASP A 78 10.15 11.90 -0.19
C ASP A 78 10.08 10.95 -1.38
N LYS A 79 11.10 10.13 -1.56
CA LYS A 79 11.17 9.16 -2.65
C LYS A 79 11.30 7.75 -2.11
N ILE A 80 10.32 6.90 -2.38
CA ILE A 80 10.40 5.48 -2.04
C ILE A 80 11.34 4.81 -3.03
N ILE A 81 12.35 4.12 -2.51
CA ILE A 81 13.35 3.40 -3.30
C ILE A 81 13.25 1.88 -3.16
N SER A 82 12.47 1.41 -2.18
CA SER A 82 12.17 -0.01 -2.00
C SER A 82 10.82 -0.15 -1.31
N ALA A 83 10.04 -1.15 -1.71
CA ALA A 83 8.77 -1.47 -1.10
C ALA A 83 8.62 -2.98 -0.92
N LYS A 84 8.05 -3.35 0.22
CA LYS A 84 7.69 -4.71 0.56
C LYS A 84 6.29 -4.76 1.15
N LEU A 85 5.60 -5.85 0.87
CA LEU A 85 4.32 -6.20 1.45
C LEU A 85 4.43 -7.59 2.06
N TRP A 86 3.72 -7.83 3.16
CA TRP A 86 3.65 -9.12 3.82
C TRP A 86 2.21 -9.59 3.85
N PRO A 87 1.92 -10.86 3.53
CA PRO A 87 0.73 -11.50 4.03
C PRO A 87 0.90 -11.73 5.54
N ASN A 88 -0.19 -11.96 6.25
CA ASN A 88 -0.09 -12.51 7.59
C ASN A 88 0.37 -13.98 7.54
N ARG A 89 0.72 -14.55 8.69
CA ARG A 89 1.23 -15.93 8.80
C ARG A 89 0.26 -16.98 8.24
N ALA A 90 -1.05 -16.72 8.31
CA ALA A 90 -2.08 -17.61 7.77
C ALA A 90 -2.28 -17.46 6.25
N GLY A 91 -1.69 -16.45 5.61
CA GLY A 91 -1.86 -16.17 4.19
C GLY A 91 -3.25 -15.68 3.79
N ASN A 92 -4.09 -15.29 4.75
CA ASN A 92 -5.49 -14.92 4.51
C ASN A 92 -5.79 -13.43 4.69
N ARG A 93 -4.82 -12.64 5.14
CA ARG A 93 -4.91 -11.18 5.29
C ARG A 93 -3.61 -10.50 4.87
N CYS A 94 -3.66 -9.20 4.65
CA CYS A 94 -2.45 -8.38 4.64
C CYS A 94 -1.91 -8.26 6.07
N GLY A 95 -0.62 -8.56 6.23
CA GLY A 95 0.09 -8.52 7.50
C GLY A 95 0.88 -7.22 7.72
N GLY A 96 1.25 -6.52 6.66
CA GLY A 96 2.04 -5.30 6.79
C GLY A 96 2.70 -4.84 5.50
N PHE A 97 3.37 -3.69 5.58
CA PHE A 97 4.20 -3.15 4.53
C PHE A 97 5.43 -2.43 5.10
N GLU A 98 6.39 -2.18 4.22
CA GLU A 98 7.60 -1.43 4.50
C GLU A 98 8.00 -0.65 3.25
N PHE A 99 8.40 0.59 3.48
CA PHE A 99 9.03 1.45 2.49
C PHE A 99 10.39 1.89 2.99
N VAL A 100 11.40 1.78 2.14
CA VAL A 100 12.65 2.52 2.32
C VAL A 100 12.52 3.81 1.53
N VAL A 101 12.63 4.94 2.23
CA VAL A 101 12.39 6.27 1.70
C VAL A 101 13.66 7.10 1.80
N VAL A 102 14.05 7.75 0.70
CA VAL A 102 15.01 8.84 0.73
C VAL A 102 14.26 10.12 1.06
N LYS A 103 14.57 10.71 2.21
CA LYS A 103 14.00 11.97 2.69
C LYS A 103 14.59 13.17 1.94
N SER A 104 13.96 14.33 2.08
CA SER A 104 14.39 15.60 1.45
C SER A 104 15.84 15.99 1.78
N ASN A 105 16.32 15.64 2.97
CA ASN A 105 17.70 15.84 3.41
C ASN A 105 18.69 14.75 2.94
N GLY A 106 18.25 13.83 2.08
CA GLY A 106 19.05 12.72 1.55
C GLY A 106 19.16 11.50 2.47
N ILE A 107 18.65 11.56 3.70
CA ILE A 107 18.72 10.44 4.64
C ILE A 107 17.75 9.34 4.22
N LYS A 108 18.21 8.09 4.28
CA LYS A 108 17.36 6.91 4.10
C LYS A 108 16.66 6.57 5.40
N THR A 109 15.34 6.43 5.36
CA THR A 109 14.50 6.06 6.51
C THR A 109 13.59 4.90 6.12
N THR A 110 13.41 3.96 7.05
CA THR A 110 12.44 2.88 6.89
C THR A 110 11.12 3.28 7.54
N LEU A 111 10.04 3.27 6.75
CA LEU A 111 8.67 3.48 7.20
C LEU A 111 7.92 2.15 7.09
N SER A 112 7.43 1.60 8.19
CA SER A 112 6.77 0.29 8.18
C SER A 112 5.62 0.21 9.16
N VAL A 113 4.59 -0.56 8.77
CA VAL A 113 3.54 -1.04 9.68
C VAL A 113 3.41 -2.54 9.47
N LYS A 114 3.55 -3.32 10.55
CA LYS A 114 3.55 -4.79 10.51
C LYS A 114 2.82 -5.35 11.73
N CYS A 115 1.95 -6.32 11.50
CA CYS A 115 1.46 -7.18 12.57
C CYS A 115 2.60 -8.10 13.08
N LYS A 116 2.39 -8.77 14.21
CA LYS A 116 3.40 -9.65 14.79
C LYS A 116 3.54 -10.96 14.02
N GLN A 117 2.44 -11.47 13.46
CA GLN A 117 2.39 -12.76 12.79
C GLN A 117 2.45 -12.58 11.27
N LEU A 118 3.66 -12.39 10.75
CA LEU A 118 3.91 -12.22 9.31
C LEU A 118 4.15 -13.56 8.62
N GLY A 119 3.77 -13.62 7.34
CA GLY A 119 4.28 -14.62 6.39
C GLY A 119 5.54 -14.11 5.68
N GLU A 120 5.85 -14.67 4.52
CA GLU A 120 7.02 -14.26 3.73
C GLU A 120 6.80 -12.93 2.98
N PRO A 121 7.77 -12.01 2.96
CA PRO A 121 7.66 -10.74 2.24
C PRO A 121 7.63 -10.93 0.73
N VAL A 122 6.88 -10.06 0.07
CA VAL A 122 6.93 -9.84 -1.38
C VAL A 122 7.51 -8.45 -1.64
N SER A 123 8.64 -8.40 -2.35
CA SER A 123 9.25 -7.15 -2.81
C SER A 123 8.74 -6.80 -4.21
N PHE A 124 8.61 -5.52 -4.53
CA PHE A 124 8.12 -5.08 -5.85
C PHE A 124 8.70 -3.72 -6.28
N THR A 125 8.68 -3.46 -7.59
CA THR A 125 9.27 -2.26 -8.19
C THR A 125 8.44 -1.02 -7.86
N VAL A 126 9.11 0.04 -7.43
CA VAL A 126 8.49 1.30 -7.00
C VAL A 126 8.51 2.41 -8.07
N LYS A 127 8.99 2.10 -9.28
CA LYS A 127 9.06 3.03 -10.43
C LYS A 127 9.68 4.39 -10.05
N SER A 128 8.94 5.50 -10.14
CA SER A 128 9.41 6.84 -9.73
C SER A 128 9.58 7.00 -8.22
N GLY A 129 9.01 6.10 -7.42
CA GLY A 129 9.02 6.15 -5.97
C GLY A 129 7.88 6.97 -5.35
N LYS A 130 6.91 7.39 -6.17
CA LYS A 130 5.73 8.14 -5.72
C LYS A 130 4.47 7.27 -5.77
N ILE A 131 3.78 7.17 -4.64
CA ILE A 131 2.51 6.41 -4.52
C ILE A 131 1.35 7.35 -4.81
N HIS A 132 0.43 6.88 -5.66
CA HIS A 132 -0.76 7.62 -6.06
C HIS A 132 -2.05 6.79 -5.98
N GLY A 133 -2.02 5.69 -5.24
CA GLY A 133 -3.21 4.89 -5.02
C GLY A 133 -2.98 3.61 -4.25
N ILE A 134 -4.09 2.98 -3.88
CA ILE A 134 -4.14 1.65 -3.26
C ILE A 134 -5.13 0.77 -4.02
N THR A 135 -4.91 -0.53 -3.98
CA THR A 135 -5.84 -1.54 -4.49
C THR A 135 -5.73 -2.79 -3.64
N GLY A 136 -6.70 -3.69 -3.73
CA GLY A 136 -6.67 -4.94 -2.98
C GLY A 136 -8.07 -5.44 -2.69
N ARG A 137 -8.20 -6.09 -1.54
CA ARG A 137 -9.45 -6.68 -1.07
C ARG A 137 -9.70 -6.35 0.39
N SER A 138 -10.96 -6.08 0.76
CA SER A 138 -11.31 -5.77 2.14
C SER A 138 -12.77 -6.08 2.45
N GLY A 139 -13.01 -6.62 3.65
CA GLY A 139 -14.29 -6.56 4.36
C GLY A 139 -14.13 -5.77 5.66
N ASP A 140 -14.21 -6.47 6.79
CA ASP A 140 -13.95 -5.86 8.11
C ASP A 140 -12.47 -5.46 8.30
N GLU A 141 -11.56 -6.20 7.67
CA GLU A 141 -10.10 -6.04 7.75
C GLU A 141 -9.51 -5.87 6.34
N ILE A 142 -8.19 -5.71 6.24
CA ILE A 142 -7.51 -5.68 4.94
C ILE A 142 -7.14 -7.11 4.55
N ASP A 143 -7.97 -7.72 3.71
CA ASP A 143 -7.73 -9.05 3.15
C ASP A 143 -6.49 -9.07 2.26
N ALA A 144 -6.36 -8.11 1.35
CA ALA A 144 -5.17 -7.94 0.53
C ALA A 144 -4.89 -6.48 0.21
N LEU A 145 -3.63 -6.13 -0.01
CA LEU A 145 -3.21 -4.75 -0.30
C LEU A 145 -2.14 -4.71 -1.39
N GLY A 146 -2.24 -3.68 -2.22
CA GLY A 146 -1.27 -3.28 -3.22
C GLY A 146 -1.25 -1.75 -3.34
N PHE A 147 -0.17 -1.22 -3.93
CA PHE A 147 0.05 0.21 -4.08
C PHE A 147 0.31 0.57 -5.53
N TYR A 148 -0.29 1.65 -6.00
CA TYR A 148 -0.01 2.19 -7.32
C TYR A 148 1.15 3.18 -7.25
N PHE A 149 2.21 2.87 -8.00
CA PHE A 149 3.35 3.76 -8.22
C PHE A 149 3.30 4.39 -9.61
N ILE A 150 3.66 5.67 -9.66
CA ILE A 150 3.91 6.42 -10.90
C ILE A 150 5.19 5.91 -11.53
#